data_AF-A0A963V4D5-F1
#
_entry.id   AF-A0A963V4D5-F1
#
_cell.length_a   1.000
_cell.length_b   1.000
_cell.length_c   1.000
_cell.angle_alpha   90.00
_cell.angle_beta   90.00
_cell.angle_gamma   90.00
#
_symmetry.space_group_name_H-M   'P 1'
#
loop_
_entity.id
_entity.type
_entity.pdbx_description
1 polymer ?
#
loop_
_entity_poly.entity_id
_entity_poly.type
_entity_poly.pdbx_seq_one_letter_code
_entity_poly.pdbx_strand_id
1 'polypeptide(L)'
;MILSRGRRYIFIHIPKTGGTSLTLALEARAMKDDIFVGDTPKARARKGRLKSVKTEGRLWKHSTLADIRGLASDDEIASYFTVTLVRNPWDRMVSY
;
A
#
# COMPACT_ATOMS: atom_id res chain seq x y z
N MET A 1 1.61 0.41 -2.21
CA MET A 1 1.02 0.13 -0.88
C MET A 1 0.61 -1.34 -0.79
N ILE A 2 0.45 -1.87 0.42
CA ILE A 2 0.02 -3.26 0.68
C ILE A 2 -1.07 -3.25 1.75
N LEU A 3 -2.14 -4.02 1.55
CA LEU A 3 -3.09 -4.39 2.58
C LEU A 3 -3.00 -5.90 2.82
N SER A 4 -2.56 -6.30 4.01
CA SER A 4 -2.45 -7.71 4.41
C SER A 4 -3.41 -8.01 5.54
N ARG A 5 -4.49 -8.74 5.23
CA ARG A 5 -5.49 -9.17 6.22
C ARG A 5 -4.97 -10.29 7.09
N GLY A 6 -4.29 -11.27 6.49
CA GLY A 6 -3.72 -12.40 7.22
C GLY A 6 -2.60 -12.01 8.20
N ARG A 7 -1.93 -10.86 7.99
CA ARG A 7 -0.93 -10.30 8.92
C ARG A 7 -1.39 -9.04 9.63
N ARG A 8 -2.63 -8.60 9.41
CA ARG A 8 -3.25 -7.41 10.02
C ARG A 8 -2.37 -6.17 9.94
N TYR A 9 -1.87 -5.84 8.75
CA TYR A 9 -1.13 -4.60 8.53
C TYR A 9 -1.52 -3.88 7.25
N ILE A 10 -1.33 -2.56 7.26
CA ILE A 10 -1.51 -1.66 6.12
C ILE A 10 -0.19 -0.92 5.91
N PHE A 11 0.44 -1.11 4.75
CA PHE A 11 1.60 -0.32 4.35
C PHE A 11 1.19 0.79 3.39
N ILE A 12 1.21 2.03 3.86
CA ILE A 12 1.00 3.23 3.05
C ILE A 12 2.33 3.65 2.42
N HIS A 13 2.36 3.83 1.10
CA HIS A 13 3.59 4.10 0.36
C HIS A 13 3.65 5.58 -0.06
N ILE A 14 4.27 6.41 0.78
CA ILE A 14 4.52 7.84 0.46
C ILE A 14 5.57 7.96 -0.67
N PRO A 15 5.38 8.86 -1.66
CA PRO A 15 6.36 9.06 -2.72
C PRO A 15 7.78 9.39 -2.19
N LYS A 16 8.78 8.76 -2.82
CA LYS A 16 10.22 9.06 -2.66
C LYS A 16 10.80 8.79 -1.26
N THR A 17 10.20 7.87 -0.50
CA THR A 17 10.67 7.47 0.84
C THR A 17 11.29 6.06 0.87
N GLY A 18 11.64 5.50 -0.30
CA GLY A 18 12.14 4.12 -0.40
C GLY A 18 11.05 3.05 -0.31
N GLY A 19 9.77 3.43 -0.44
CA GLY A 19 8.66 2.48 -0.30
C GLY A 19 8.60 1.38 -1.35
N THR A 20 9.18 1.57 -2.55
CA THR A 20 9.34 0.48 -3.53
C THR A 20 10.21 -0.65 -2.99
N SER A 21 11.36 -0.32 -2.37
CA SER A 21 12.28 -1.30 -1.79
C SER A 21 11.61 -2.10 -0.67
N LEU A 22 10.87 -1.42 0.22
CA LEU A 22 10.12 -2.10 1.28
C LEU A 22 8.99 -2.98 0.71
N THR A 23 8.27 -2.51 -0.32
CA THR A 23 7.22 -3.31 -0.97
C THR A 23 7.80 -4.60 -1.55
N LEU A 24 8.96 -4.52 -2.22
CA LEU A 24 9.64 -5.70 -2.79
C LEU A 24 10.09 -6.68 -1.70
N ALA A 25 10.64 -6.18 -0.60
CA ALA A 25 11.04 -7.03 0.53
C ALA A 25 9.83 -7.75 1.16
N LEU A 26 8.72 -7.04 1.37
CA LEU A 26 7.50 -7.60 1.94
C LEU A 26 6.79 -8.57 0.97
N GLU A 27 6.88 -8.32 -0.35
CA GLU A 27 6.32 -9.21 -1.36
C GLU A 27 6.85 -10.64 -1.24
N ALA A 28 8.10 -10.84 -0.82
CA ALA A 28 8.68 -12.18 -0.64
C ALA A 28 7.91 -13.04 0.39
N ARG A 29 7.24 -12.41 1.37
CA ARG A 29 6.47 -13.07 2.43
C ARG A 29 4.95 -12.86 2.32
N ALA A 30 4.51 -12.36 1.15
CA ALA A 30 3.11 -12.08 0.86
C ALA A 30 2.23 -13.33 0.98
N MET A 31 1.09 -13.17 1.64
CA MET A 31 0.04 -14.19 1.71
C MET A 31 -0.79 -14.22 0.43
N LYS A 32 -1.59 -15.27 0.28
CA LYS A 32 -2.46 -15.46 -0.90
C LYS A 32 -3.42 -14.29 -1.08
N ASP A 33 -4.00 -13.77 0.00
CA ASP A 33 -5.09 -12.78 -0.05
C ASP A 33 -4.62 -11.34 0.14
N ASP A 34 -3.31 -11.12 0.26
CA ASP A 34 -2.73 -9.78 0.31
C ASP A 34 -3.04 -9.01 -0.98
N ILE A 35 -3.44 -7.76 -0.79
CA ILE A 35 -3.73 -6.81 -1.85
C ILE A 35 -2.52 -5.90 -2.04
N PHE A 36 -2.06 -5.81 -3.27
CA PHE A 36 -0.94 -4.98 -3.69
C PHE A 36 -1.45 -3.91 -4.63
N VAL A 37 -1.17 -2.65 -4.34
CA VAL A 37 -1.44 -1.54 -5.24
C VAL A 37 -0.13 -0.92 -5.67
N GLY A 38 0.16 -1.05 -6.97
CA GLY A 38 1.35 -0.49 -7.61
C GLY A 38 1.87 -1.33 -8.77
N ASP A 39 3.19 -1.30 -8.93
CA ASP A 39 3.92 -1.74 -10.12
C ASP A 39 5.00 -2.78 -9.83
N THR A 40 5.11 -3.27 -8.59
CA THR A 40 5.94 -4.42 -8.24
C THR A 40 5.46 -5.70 -8.95
N PRO A 41 6.31 -6.74 -9.08
CA PRO A 41 5.93 -7.95 -9.80
C PRO A 41 4.62 -8.60 -9.31
N LYS A 42 4.40 -8.75 -7.99
CA LYS A 42 3.12 -9.32 -7.52
C LYS A 42 1.97 -8.33 -7.66
N ALA A 43 2.19 -7.02 -7.51
CA ALA A 43 1.17 -6.02 -7.80
C ALA A 43 0.67 -6.09 -9.25
N ARG A 44 1.58 -6.21 -10.22
CA ARG A 44 1.21 -6.38 -11.63
C ARG A 44 0.45 -7.69 -11.87
N ALA A 45 0.95 -8.80 -11.32
CA ALA A 45 0.31 -10.11 -11.46
C ALA A 45 -1.09 -10.16 -10.81
N ARG A 46 -1.31 -9.42 -9.72
CA ARG A 46 -2.56 -9.42 -8.95
C ARG A 46 -3.47 -8.23 -9.25
N LYS A 47 -3.14 -7.39 -10.24
CA LYS A 47 -3.90 -6.18 -10.61
C LYS A 47 -5.39 -6.45 -10.86
N GLY A 48 -5.74 -7.65 -11.34
CA GLY A 48 -7.12 -8.07 -11.56
C GLY A 48 -8.01 -7.99 -10.30
N ARG A 49 -7.43 -8.15 -9.10
CA ARG A 49 -8.16 -8.09 -7.82
C ARG A 49 -8.69 -6.70 -7.47
N LEU A 50 -8.20 -5.66 -8.15
CA LEU A 50 -8.58 -4.27 -7.91
C LEU A 50 -9.67 -3.78 -8.87
N LYS A 51 -10.02 -4.55 -9.92
CA LYS A 51 -10.88 -4.07 -11.02
C LYS A 51 -12.28 -3.66 -10.58
N SER A 52 -12.84 -4.31 -9.56
CA SER A 52 -14.19 -4.07 -9.06
C SER A 52 -14.23 -3.35 -7.72
N VAL A 53 -13.07 -2.99 -7.16
CA VAL A 53 -13.01 -2.33 -5.86
C VAL A 53 -13.39 -0.87 -6.03
N LYS A 54 -14.45 -0.45 -5.33
CA LYS A 54 -14.80 0.95 -5.18
C LYS A 54 -14.13 1.49 -3.92
N THR A 55 -13.41 2.59 -4.06
CA THR A 55 -12.75 3.28 -2.96
C THR A 55 -13.19 4.74 -2.88
N GLU A 56 -13.08 5.36 -1.72
CA GLU A 56 -13.41 6.79 -1.55
C GLU A 56 -12.51 7.69 -2.42
N GLY A 57 -11.22 7.35 -2.53
CA GLY A 57 -10.26 8.07 -3.35
C GLY A 57 -9.78 7.28 -4.56
N ARG A 58 -8.83 7.86 -5.30
CA ARG A 58 -8.15 7.17 -6.41
C ARG A 58 -7.24 6.10 -5.84
N LEU A 59 -7.36 4.87 -6.35
CA LEU A 59 -6.45 3.79 -5.98
C LEU A 59 -5.20 3.76 -6.87
N TRP A 60 -4.04 4.03 -6.27
CA TRP A 60 -2.73 4.00 -6.90
C TRP A 60 -1.65 3.75 -5.85
N LYS A 61 -0.39 3.54 -6.26
CA LYS A 61 0.66 3.10 -5.32
C LYS A 61 0.95 4.09 -4.17
N HIS A 62 0.57 5.35 -4.34
CA HIS A 62 0.75 6.44 -3.38
C HIS A 62 -0.57 6.93 -2.75
N SER A 63 -1.64 6.14 -2.84
CA SER A 63 -2.90 6.42 -2.12
C SER A 63 -2.65 6.62 -0.62
N THR A 64 -3.36 7.59 -0.06
CA THR A 64 -3.40 7.86 1.39
C THR A 64 -4.26 6.85 2.12
N LEU A 65 -4.29 6.92 3.45
CA LEU A 65 -5.16 6.08 4.27
C LEU A 65 -6.65 6.39 4.03
N ALA A 66 -7.00 7.66 3.77
CA ALA A 66 -8.35 8.06 3.44
C ALA A 66 -8.78 7.52 2.06
N ASP A 67 -7.89 7.58 1.07
CA ASP A 67 -8.20 7.12 -0.29
C ASP A 67 -8.56 5.64 -0.38
N ILE A 68 -8.08 4.82 0.56
CA ILE A 68 -8.22 3.35 0.53
C ILE A 68 -9.44 2.87 1.30
N ARG A 69 -10.24 3.77 1.88
CA ARG A 69 -11.55 3.42 2.40
C ARG A 69 -12.40 2.81 1.28
N GLY A 70 -13.05 1.69 1.58
CA GLY A 70 -13.71 0.82 0.59
C GLY A 70 -12.83 -0.32 0.07
N LEU A 71 -11.50 -0.19 0.12
CA LEU A 71 -10.57 -1.31 0.00
C LEU A 71 -10.26 -1.93 1.37
N ALA A 72 -10.06 -1.09 2.38
CA ALA A 72 -10.06 -1.44 3.80
C ALA A 72 -11.30 -0.82 4.47
N SER A 73 -11.89 -1.52 5.43
CA SER A 73 -12.95 -0.93 6.28
C SER A 73 -12.36 -0.02 7.36
N ASP A 74 -13.17 0.85 7.96
CA ASP A 74 -12.74 1.68 9.08
C ASP A 74 -12.25 0.84 10.28
N ASP A 75 -12.91 -0.30 10.56
CA ASP A 75 -12.47 -1.24 11.60
C ASP A 75 -11.10 -1.85 11.29
N GLU A 76 -10.83 -2.19 10.01
CA GLU A 76 -9.51 -2.67 9.61
C GLU A 76 -8.45 -1.57 9.77
N ILE A 77 -8.77 -0.34 9.37
CA ILE A 77 -7.86 0.81 9.53
C ILE A 77 -7.54 1.07 11.00
N ALA A 78 -8.55 1.01 11.88
CA ALA A 78 -8.39 1.24 13.31
C ALA A 78 -7.65 0.10 14.03
N SER A 79 -7.80 -1.15 13.57
CA SER A 79 -7.31 -2.35 14.27
C SER A 79 -6.04 -2.99 13.70
N TYR A 80 -5.65 -2.64 12.47
CA TYR A 80 -4.44 -3.17 11.83
C TYR A 80 -3.24 -2.28 12.12
N PHE A 81 -2.05 -2.88 12.12
CA PHE A 81 -0.82 -2.13 12.22
C PHE A 81 -0.59 -1.32 10.94
N THR A 82 -0.75 0.01 11.03
CA THR A 82 -0.51 0.91 9.90
C THR A 82 0.93 1.41 9.93
N VAL A 83 1.67 1.14 8.86
CA VAL A 83 3.09 1.47 8.73
C VAL A 83 3.35 2.28 7.46
N THR A 84 4.32 3.18 7.55
CA THR A 84 4.81 3.98 6.41
C THR A 84 6.30 4.26 6.58
N LEU A 85 6.94 4.67 5.48
CA LEU A 85 8.29 5.23 5.52
C LEU A 85 8.21 6.73 5.24
N VAL A 86 8.93 7.49 6.05
CA VAL A 86 9.17 8.91 5.85
C VAL A 86 10.62 9.15 5.46
N ARG A 87 10.88 10.33 4.90
CA ARG A 87 12.23 10.81 4.56
C ARG A 87 12.31 12.27 4.99
N ASN A 88 13.54 12.74 5.27
CA ASN A 88 13.79 14.17 5.43
C ASN A 88 13.06 14.96 4.32
N PRO A 89 12.30 16.02 4.64
CA PRO A 89 11.50 16.73 3.66
C PRO A 89 12.30 17.28 2.46
N TRP A 90 13.50 17.82 2.71
CA TRP A 90 14.38 18.35 1.67
C TRP A 90 14.89 17.24 0.76
N ASP A 91 15.40 16.15 1.34
CA ASP A 91 15.87 15.01 0.56
C ASP A 91 14.74 14.38 -0.27
N ARG A 92 13.51 14.36 0.27
CA ARG A 92 12.32 13.86 -0.43
C ARG A 92 11.96 14.74 -1.63
N MET A 93 12.03 16.07 -1.46
CA MET A 93 11.74 17.04 -2.51
C MET A 93 12.78 16.96 -3.64
N VAL A 94 14.07 16.94 -3.31
CA VAL A 94 15.15 16.82 -4.30
C VAL A 94 15.12 15.48 -5.04
N SER A 95 14.62 14.43 -4.39
CA SER A 95 14.54 13.11 -5.00
C SER A 95 13.43 12.96 -6.03
N TYR A 96 12.42 13.85 -6.06
CA TYR A 96 11.19 13.68 -6.83
C TYR A 96 11.45 13.57 -8.33
#